data_AF-A0A832TQ55-F1
#
_entry.id   AF-A0A832TQ55-F1
#
_cell.length_a   1.000
_cell.length_b   1.000
_cell.length_c   1.000
_cell.angle_alpha   90.00
_cell.angle_beta   90.00
_cell.angle_gamma   90.00
#
_symmetry.space_group_name_H-M   'P 1'
#
loop_
_entity.id
_entity.type
_entity.pdbx_description
1 polymer ?
#
loop_
_entity_poly.entity_id
_entity_poly.type
_entity_poly.pdbx_seq_one_letter_code
_entity_poly.pdbx_strand_id
1 'polypeptide(L)'
;MFRKTKIIATLGPSSENHIDELVKYVDVIRLNFAHGDKEQHEKYFNLVKNRVPILVDLPGPKLRIGDLGKNMILLKPGDTIEFGTQIPVDDILFFKLIRKGSEVLISDGRIRVKIIEAGNNYAKGLVEEGGILTSRKGINIPDSEIPVGLTDRDLELLKYALEMGATFIGLSFVTSPEEIRKAKEIVKDQAWIIAKIEKKSALKKLKEIIREADGVMVARGDLGVEVGLANLPQTQRRIVRLTRLYGKPVILATQVLESMVTSPIPTRAEVIDVANSIIQGVDAIMLSDETAMGQYPIDAVRTLHELILSVERSFKPRPPPPLKNIDDAIAYSAVSASNLASSSGIVVYTRTGASALRISRLRPVVPIIVLTQNQRVYERLKLCYGIYSFISEELNSLDNIVEKSKNIARQVGLKNTIIIIAGGIEEGSTRFLKVEEI
;
A
#
# COMPACT_ATOMS: atom_id res chain seq x y z
N MET A 1 23.22 4.41 -3.24
CA MET A 1 22.88 3.87 -1.90
C MET A 1 21.53 3.17 -2.01
N PHE A 2 21.39 1.96 -1.48
CA PHE A 2 20.15 1.19 -1.57
C PHE A 2 19.13 1.71 -0.54
N ARG A 3 17.98 2.18 -1.02
CA ARG A 3 16.81 2.57 -0.21
C ARG A 3 16.01 1.31 0.16
N LYS A 4 15.69 1.12 1.44
CA LYS A 4 15.01 -0.11 1.87
C LYS A 4 13.49 0.04 1.91
N THR A 5 12.95 1.09 2.51
CA THR A 5 11.52 1.42 2.46
C THR A 5 11.14 1.80 1.03
N LYS A 6 10.03 1.26 0.57
CA LYS A 6 9.53 1.37 -0.79
C LYS A 6 8.67 2.60 -0.97
N ILE A 7 8.64 3.15 -2.18
CA ILE A 7 7.73 4.24 -2.55
C ILE A 7 6.70 3.72 -3.55
N ILE A 8 5.43 4.02 -3.26
CA ILE A 8 4.33 3.86 -4.20
C ILE A 8 3.86 5.25 -4.59
N ALA A 9 3.74 5.52 -5.89
CA ALA A 9 3.11 6.75 -6.37
C ALA A 9 1.79 6.42 -7.06
N THR A 10 0.77 7.23 -6.83
CA THR A 10 -0.50 7.13 -7.56
C THR A 10 -0.39 7.90 -8.87
N LEU A 11 -0.63 7.22 -9.98
CA LEU A 11 -0.63 7.83 -11.31
C LEU A 11 -1.95 8.59 -11.55
N GLY A 12 -1.85 9.77 -12.13
CA GLY A 12 -2.98 10.62 -12.49
C GLY A 12 -2.57 11.76 -13.44
N PRO A 13 -3.47 12.73 -13.68
CA PRO A 13 -3.25 13.82 -14.64
C PRO A 13 -1.96 14.63 -14.41
N SER A 14 -1.54 14.83 -13.16
CA SER A 14 -0.30 15.57 -12.87
C SER A 14 0.97 14.76 -13.15
N SER A 15 0.88 13.43 -13.22
CA SER A 15 2.04 12.53 -13.32
C SER A 15 2.15 11.80 -14.66
N GLU A 16 1.10 11.78 -15.48
CA GLU A 16 1.06 11.01 -16.73
C GLU A 16 2.15 11.39 -17.74
N ASN A 17 2.65 12.63 -17.71
CA ASN A 17 3.73 13.11 -18.57
C ASN A 17 5.13 13.00 -17.95
N HIS A 18 5.24 12.48 -16.72
CA HIS A 18 6.49 12.45 -15.95
C HIS A 18 6.93 11.02 -15.56
N ILE A 19 6.45 10.01 -16.28
CA ILE A 19 6.70 8.60 -15.95
C ILE A 19 8.20 8.28 -15.87
N ASP A 20 8.99 8.73 -16.84
CA ASP A 20 10.44 8.45 -16.89
C ASP A 20 11.19 9.02 -15.68
N GLU A 21 10.69 10.11 -15.10
CA GLU A 21 11.26 10.69 -13.90
C GLU A 21 10.76 9.97 -12.64
N LEU A 22 9.47 9.63 -12.58
CA LEU A 22 8.88 8.87 -11.47
C LEU A 22 9.56 7.53 -11.26
N VAL A 23 9.74 6.73 -12.31
CA VAL A 23 10.27 5.35 -12.24
C VAL A 23 11.72 5.28 -11.74
N LYS A 24 12.43 6.41 -11.68
CA LYS A 24 13.77 6.49 -11.06
C LYS A 24 13.71 6.37 -9.53
N TYR A 25 12.57 6.72 -8.92
CA TYR A 25 12.42 6.82 -7.48
C TYR A 25 11.31 5.95 -6.91
N VAL A 26 10.34 5.51 -7.71
CA VAL A 26 9.21 4.69 -7.25
C VAL A 26 9.48 3.20 -7.46
N ASP A 27 8.97 2.37 -6.57
CA ASP A 27 9.06 0.90 -6.69
C ASP A 27 7.77 0.29 -7.26
N VAL A 28 6.63 0.95 -7.07
CA VAL A 28 5.30 0.51 -7.52
C VAL A 28 4.50 1.73 -7.96
N ILE A 29 3.69 1.58 -9.01
CA ILE A 29 2.70 2.59 -9.40
C ILE A 29 1.30 2.09 -9.03
N ARG A 30 0.52 2.95 -8.36
CA ARG A 30 -0.89 2.72 -8.09
C ARG A 30 -1.76 3.32 -9.19
N LEU A 31 -2.71 2.54 -9.68
CA LEU A 31 -3.83 2.99 -10.50
C LEU A 31 -5.10 2.93 -9.64
N ASN A 32 -5.76 4.08 -9.46
CA ASN A 32 -6.97 4.17 -8.63
C ASN A 32 -8.22 4.03 -9.49
N PHE A 33 -8.85 2.85 -9.49
CA PHE A 33 -10.02 2.57 -10.33
C PHE A 33 -11.33 3.17 -9.77
N ALA A 34 -11.27 3.86 -8.63
CA ALA A 34 -12.39 4.68 -8.17
C ALA A 34 -12.60 5.97 -8.98
N HIS A 35 -11.63 6.34 -9.81
CA HIS A 35 -11.69 7.49 -10.71
C HIS A 35 -11.34 7.06 -12.14
N GLY A 36 -11.79 7.84 -13.11
CA GLY A 36 -11.55 7.56 -14.53
C GLY A 36 -12.46 6.49 -15.10
N ASP A 37 -12.45 6.43 -16.42
CA ASP A 37 -13.12 5.41 -17.21
C ASP A 37 -12.12 4.36 -17.72
N LYS A 38 -12.63 3.39 -18.46
CA LYS A 38 -11.85 2.29 -19.03
C LYS A 38 -10.71 2.80 -19.93
N GLU A 39 -10.97 3.81 -20.76
CA GLU A 39 -9.97 4.37 -21.68
C GLU A 39 -8.80 5.00 -20.91
N GLN A 40 -9.11 5.79 -19.87
CA GLN A 40 -8.09 6.35 -18.99
C GLN A 40 -7.29 5.25 -18.26
N HIS A 41 -7.96 4.19 -17.79
CA HIS A 41 -7.28 3.07 -17.15
C HIS A 41 -6.31 2.36 -18.10
N GLU A 42 -6.69 2.13 -19.37
CA GLU A 42 -5.81 1.53 -20.39
C GLU A 42 -4.62 2.42 -20.71
N LYS A 43 -4.87 3.72 -20.91
CA LYS A 43 -3.80 4.72 -21.12
C LYS A 43 -2.77 4.63 -20.00
N TYR A 44 -3.23 4.69 -18.75
CA TYR A 44 -2.35 4.68 -17.58
C TYR A 44 -1.59 3.38 -17.41
N PHE A 45 -2.24 2.25 -17.67
CA PHE A 45 -1.56 0.97 -17.62
C PHE A 45 -0.46 0.86 -18.67
N ASN A 46 -0.74 1.26 -19.91
CA ASN A 46 0.22 1.19 -21.02
C ASN A 46 1.44 2.09 -20.79
N LEU A 47 1.27 3.22 -20.09
CA LEU A 47 2.37 4.12 -19.74
C LEU A 47 3.40 3.47 -18.81
N VAL A 48 2.98 2.55 -17.92
CA VAL A 48 3.84 2.01 -16.85
C VAL A 48 4.12 0.51 -16.98
N LYS A 49 3.40 -0.20 -17.85
CA LYS A 49 3.60 -1.62 -18.13
C LYS A 49 5.07 -1.90 -18.46
N ASN A 50 5.61 -2.99 -17.89
CA ASN A 50 7.02 -3.42 -18.01
C ASN A 50 8.07 -2.46 -17.41
N ARG A 51 7.69 -1.30 -16.86
CA ARG A 51 8.62 -0.35 -16.22
C ARG A 51 8.68 -0.59 -14.71
N VAL A 52 7.51 -0.70 -14.09
CA VAL A 52 7.33 -0.92 -12.65
C VAL A 52 6.10 -1.79 -12.38
N PRO A 53 6.08 -2.57 -11.29
CA PRO A 53 4.87 -3.27 -10.84
C PRO A 53 3.69 -2.32 -10.63
N ILE A 54 2.50 -2.86 -10.86
CA ILE A 54 1.25 -2.09 -10.84
C ILE A 54 0.36 -2.58 -9.71
N LEU A 55 -0.06 -1.65 -8.85
CA LEU A 55 -1.10 -1.83 -7.84
C LEU A 55 -2.41 -1.23 -8.36
N VAL A 56 -3.40 -2.06 -8.68
CA VAL A 56 -4.75 -1.58 -8.99
C VAL A 56 -5.56 -1.52 -7.70
N ASP A 57 -6.06 -0.33 -7.36
CA ASP A 57 -6.87 -0.10 -6.17
C ASP A 57 -8.36 -0.10 -6.54
N LEU A 58 -9.11 -1.10 -6.06
CA LEU A 58 -10.54 -1.25 -6.35
C LEU A 58 -11.37 -0.28 -5.50
N PRO A 59 -12.45 0.29 -6.05
CA PRO A 59 -13.25 1.29 -5.35
C PRO A 59 -13.90 0.78 -4.05
N GLY A 60 -14.37 -0.47 -4.03
CA GLY A 60 -15.21 -0.98 -2.95
C GLY A 60 -16.57 -0.26 -2.87
N PRO A 61 -17.37 -0.53 -1.83
CA PRO A 61 -18.70 0.05 -1.62
C PRO A 61 -18.65 1.50 -1.09
N LYS A 62 -17.78 2.35 -1.64
CA LYS A 62 -17.61 3.74 -1.20
C LYS A 62 -18.77 4.61 -1.70
N LEU A 63 -19.57 5.11 -0.77
CA LEU A 63 -20.57 6.13 -1.07
C LEU A 63 -19.88 7.44 -1.46
N ARG A 64 -20.42 8.13 -2.46
CA ARG A 64 -19.87 9.37 -2.99
C ARG A 64 -20.96 10.38 -3.31
N ILE A 65 -20.57 11.65 -3.20
CA ILE A 65 -21.30 12.77 -3.79
C ILE A 65 -21.25 12.60 -5.30
N GLY A 66 -22.40 12.79 -5.94
CA GLY A 66 -22.53 12.75 -7.38
C GLY A 66 -21.84 13.92 -8.07
N ASP A 67 -22.20 14.14 -9.33
CA ASP A 67 -21.65 15.25 -10.07
C ASP A 67 -22.39 16.57 -9.75
N LEU A 68 -21.66 17.52 -9.17
CA LEU A 68 -22.11 18.90 -8.97
C LEU A 68 -21.84 19.80 -10.19
N GLY A 69 -21.31 19.23 -11.29
CA GLY A 69 -20.85 19.96 -12.45
C GLY A 69 -19.57 20.76 -12.15
N LYS A 70 -19.45 21.97 -12.72
CA LYS A 70 -18.34 22.89 -12.40
C LYS A 70 -18.53 23.64 -11.08
N ASN A 71 -19.59 23.33 -10.31
CA ASN A 71 -19.93 24.07 -9.11
C ASN A 71 -19.18 23.51 -7.90
N MET A 72 -18.58 24.42 -7.14
CA MET A 72 -18.15 24.16 -5.77
C MET A 72 -19.21 24.76 -4.85
N ILE A 73 -19.73 23.98 -3.90
CA ILE A 73 -20.74 24.47 -2.96
C ILE A 73 -20.03 24.78 -1.65
N LEU A 74 -20.04 26.05 -1.24
CA LEU A 74 -19.58 26.44 0.08
C LEU A 74 -20.69 26.17 1.10
N LEU A 75 -20.46 25.21 1.99
CA LEU A 75 -21.36 24.88 3.09
C LEU A 75 -20.89 25.60 4.36
N LYS A 76 -21.79 26.31 5.03
CA LYS A 76 -21.52 26.98 6.31
C LYS A 76 -22.22 26.26 7.46
N PRO A 77 -21.64 26.26 8.67
CA PRO A 77 -22.33 25.78 9.86
C PRO A 77 -23.70 26.46 10.02
N GLY A 78 -24.74 25.67 10.27
CA GLY A 78 -26.14 26.13 10.37
C GLY A 78 -26.93 26.05 9.06
N ASP A 79 -26.28 25.85 7.91
CA ASP A 79 -26.99 25.67 6.64
C ASP A 79 -27.85 24.39 6.68
N THR A 80 -29.05 24.46 6.09
CA THR A 80 -29.86 23.27 5.82
C THR A 80 -29.65 22.87 4.35
N ILE A 81 -29.25 21.63 4.14
CA ILE A 81 -28.98 21.07 2.81
C ILE A 81 -29.84 19.84 2.55
N GLU A 82 -30.08 19.54 1.27
CA GLU A 82 -30.76 18.33 0.84
C GLU A 82 -29.82 17.42 0.00
N PHE A 83 -29.62 16.19 0.47
CA PHE A 83 -29.09 15.12 -0.36
C PHE A 83 -30.20 14.57 -1.25
N GLY A 84 -29.91 14.38 -2.54
CA GLY A 84 -30.89 14.03 -3.56
C GLY A 84 -30.88 15.07 -4.67
N THR A 85 -31.79 16.03 -4.62
CA THR A 85 -31.92 17.04 -5.68
C THR A 85 -30.82 18.10 -5.67
N GLN A 86 -30.54 18.70 -4.50
CA GLN A 86 -29.53 19.76 -4.37
C GLN A 86 -28.12 19.19 -4.39
N ILE A 87 -27.89 18.12 -3.62
CA ILE A 87 -26.60 17.43 -3.54
C ILE A 87 -26.83 15.98 -3.99
N PRO A 88 -26.55 15.65 -5.28
CA PRO A 88 -26.68 14.29 -5.76
C PRO A 88 -25.73 13.35 -5.01
N VAL A 89 -26.15 12.09 -4.88
CA VAL A 89 -25.35 10.99 -4.34
C VAL A 89 -25.38 9.85 -5.37
N ASP A 90 -24.23 9.19 -5.56
CA ASP A 90 -24.06 8.21 -6.64
C ASP A 90 -24.81 6.89 -6.39
N ASP A 91 -25.11 6.58 -5.12
CA ASP A 91 -25.70 5.30 -4.73
C ASP A 91 -26.93 5.52 -3.84
N ILE A 92 -28.06 4.97 -4.27
CA ILE A 92 -29.34 5.04 -3.54
C ILE A 92 -29.28 4.33 -2.18
N LEU A 93 -28.31 3.44 -2.00
CA LEU A 93 -27.97 2.82 -0.72
C LEU A 93 -27.72 3.86 0.37
N PHE A 94 -27.19 5.04 0.02
CA PHE A 94 -27.05 6.15 0.96
C PHE A 94 -28.36 6.46 1.70
N PHE A 95 -29.47 6.60 0.97
CA PHE A 95 -30.78 6.93 1.56
C PHE A 95 -31.35 5.79 2.41
N LYS A 96 -30.97 4.54 2.11
CA LYS A 96 -31.37 3.37 2.92
C LYS A 96 -30.59 3.25 4.23
N LEU A 97 -29.38 3.80 4.29
CA LEU A 97 -28.49 3.69 5.45
C LEU A 97 -28.67 4.80 6.48
N ILE A 98 -29.19 5.95 6.06
CA ILE A 98 -29.42 7.10 6.94
C ILE A 98 -30.81 7.06 7.57
N ARG A 99 -30.87 7.57 8.79
CA ARG A 99 -32.10 7.86 9.56
C ARG A 99 -31.98 9.23 10.21
N LYS A 100 -33.10 9.80 10.67
CA LYS A 100 -33.07 11.02 11.50
C LYS A 100 -32.09 10.84 12.67
N GLY A 101 -31.21 11.83 12.86
CA GLY A 101 -30.14 11.83 13.85
C GLY A 101 -28.81 11.22 13.37
N SER A 102 -28.77 10.58 12.20
CA SER A 102 -27.53 10.05 11.64
C SER A 102 -26.54 11.15 11.36
N GLU A 103 -25.27 10.84 11.55
CA GLU A 103 -24.16 11.72 11.18
C GLU A 103 -23.63 11.33 9.80
N VAL A 104 -23.48 12.32 8.92
CA VAL A 104 -22.92 12.17 7.59
C VAL A 104 -21.64 12.99 7.51
N LEU A 105 -20.53 12.28 7.26
CA LEU A 105 -19.20 12.84 7.14
C LEU A 105 -18.78 12.86 5.67
N ILE A 106 -18.34 14.00 5.17
CA ILE A 106 -17.94 14.18 3.77
C ILE A 106 -16.50 14.65 3.70
N SER A 107 -15.78 14.19 2.67
CA SER A 107 -14.38 14.55 2.42
C SER A 107 -13.48 14.21 3.62
N ASP A 108 -13.51 12.95 4.04
CA ASP A 108 -12.74 12.41 5.17
C ASP A 108 -13.04 13.10 6.51
N GLY A 109 -14.30 13.49 6.69
CA GLY A 109 -14.79 14.12 7.93
C GLY A 109 -14.53 15.61 8.05
N ARG A 110 -14.05 16.29 6.99
CA ARG A 110 -13.90 17.75 6.97
C ARG A 110 -15.24 18.50 6.99
N ILE A 111 -16.29 17.88 6.47
CA ILE A 111 -17.66 18.40 6.49
C ILE A 111 -18.52 17.43 7.30
N ARG A 112 -19.30 17.95 8.25
CA ARG A 112 -20.18 17.17 9.12
C ARG A 112 -21.61 17.66 8.97
N VAL A 113 -22.51 16.73 8.70
CA VAL A 113 -23.94 17.01 8.49
C VAL A 113 -24.78 16.09 9.35
N LYS A 114 -25.66 16.67 10.17
CA LYS A 114 -26.61 15.95 11.01
C LYS A 114 -27.93 15.79 10.27
N ILE A 115 -28.36 14.56 10.01
CA ILE A 115 -29.62 14.30 9.30
C ILE A 115 -30.80 14.66 10.20
N ILE A 116 -31.67 15.54 9.73
CA ILE A 116 -32.89 15.98 10.43
C ILE A 116 -34.14 15.32 9.86
N GLU A 117 -34.11 14.90 8.60
CA GLU A 117 -35.19 14.22 7.88
C GLU A 117 -34.59 13.25 6.85
N ALA A 118 -35.14 12.04 6.72
CA ALA A 118 -34.69 11.04 5.75
C ALA A 118 -35.90 10.38 5.09
N GLY A 119 -35.87 10.29 3.76
CA GLY A 119 -36.84 9.59 2.93
C GLY A 119 -36.17 8.59 1.98
N ASN A 120 -36.94 8.02 1.06
CA ASN A 120 -36.45 6.94 0.18
C ASN A 120 -35.39 7.39 -0.85
N ASN A 121 -35.41 8.66 -1.24
CA ASN A 121 -34.55 9.23 -2.28
C ASN A 121 -34.11 10.67 -1.97
N TYR A 122 -34.35 11.13 -0.75
CA TYR A 122 -33.92 12.45 -0.28
C TYR A 122 -33.58 12.39 1.20
N ALA A 123 -32.72 13.31 1.66
CA ALA A 123 -32.53 13.56 3.08
C ALA A 123 -32.12 15.00 3.33
N LYS A 124 -32.72 15.62 4.36
CA LYS A 124 -32.34 16.95 4.80
C LYS A 124 -31.39 16.85 5.97
N GLY A 125 -30.34 17.65 5.93
CA GLY A 125 -29.33 17.71 6.98
C GLY A 125 -29.00 19.14 7.38
N LEU A 126 -28.65 19.31 8.65
CA LEU A 126 -28.07 20.53 9.19
C LEU A 126 -26.55 20.40 9.15
N VAL A 127 -25.87 21.36 8.54
CA VAL A 127 -24.40 21.42 8.51
C VAL A 127 -23.90 21.82 9.89
N GLU A 128 -23.16 20.93 10.55
CA GLU A 128 -22.51 21.21 11.85
C GLU A 128 -21.10 21.76 11.62
N GLU A 129 -20.36 21.17 10.68
CA GLU A 129 -19.04 21.64 10.24
C GLU A 129 -19.06 21.86 8.73
N GLY A 130 -18.80 23.11 8.34
CA GLY A 130 -18.84 23.55 6.94
C GLY A 130 -17.53 23.36 6.19
N GLY A 131 -17.57 23.57 4.88
CA GLY A 131 -16.42 23.44 4.01
C GLY A 131 -16.81 23.55 2.54
N ILE A 132 -15.82 23.45 1.66
CA ILE A 132 -16.07 23.44 0.22
C ILE A 132 -16.36 22.01 -0.23
N LEU A 133 -17.58 21.79 -0.73
CA LEU A 133 -18.02 20.55 -1.31
C LEU A 133 -17.76 20.55 -2.82
N THR A 134 -17.17 19.47 -3.33
CA THR A 134 -16.93 19.25 -4.77
C THR A 134 -17.47 17.88 -5.19
N SER A 135 -17.62 17.66 -6.51
CA SER A 135 -18.06 16.38 -7.06
C SER A 135 -17.19 15.20 -6.57
N ARG A 136 -17.80 14.00 -6.53
CA ARG A 136 -17.13 12.71 -6.27
C ARG A 136 -16.47 12.56 -4.90
N LYS A 137 -16.70 13.48 -3.95
CA LYS A 137 -16.17 13.37 -2.58
C LYS A 137 -16.81 12.19 -1.84
N GLY A 138 -15.99 11.47 -1.07
CA GLY A 138 -16.45 10.32 -0.30
C GLY A 138 -17.39 10.71 0.83
N ILE A 139 -18.37 9.85 1.09
CA ILE A 139 -19.35 9.96 2.16
C ILE A 139 -19.12 8.81 3.14
N ASN A 140 -19.08 9.10 4.43
CA ASN A 140 -19.07 8.10 5.49
C ASN A 140 -20.25 8.35 6.45
N ILE A 141 -20.88 7.26 6.89
CA ILE A 141 -22.01 7.30 7.83
C ILE A 141 -21.62 6.40 9.02
N PRO A 142 -21.00 6.95 10.09
CA PRO A 142 -20.35 6.17 11.15
C PRO A 142 -21.25 5.14 11.85
N ASP A 143 -22.53 5.48 12.05
CA ASP A 143 -23.49 4.63 12.78
C ASP A 143 -24.26 3.65 11.88
N SER A 144 -23.88 3.54 10.61
CA SER A 144 -24.54 2.64 9.64
C SER A 144 -23.66 1.46 9.25
N GLU A 145 -24.29 0.30 9.06
CA GLU A 145 -23.65 -0.86 8.49
C GLU A 145 -23.73 -0.79 6.96
N ILE A 146 -22.75 -0.13 6.35
CA ILE A 146 -22.57 -0.17 4.89
C ILE A 146 -22.31 -1.65 4.50
N PRO A 147 -23.04 -2.20 3.51
CA PRO A 147 -22.76 -3.51 2.93
C PRO A 147 -21.25 -3.69 2.70
N VAL A 148 -20.72 -4.78 3.24
CA VAL A 148 -19.30 -5.10 3.19
C VAL A 148 -18.99 -6.08 2.07
N GLY A 149 -17.79 -5.96 1.50
CA GLY A 149 -17.24 -6.90 0.54
C GLY A 149 -17.20 -6.40 -0.89
N LEU A 150 -16.80 -7.32 -1.78
CA LEU A 150 -16.64 -7.06 -3.22
C LEU A 150 -18.00 -6.83 -3.87
N THR A 151 -18.16 -5.68 -4.52
CA THR A 151 -19.33 -5.39 -5.35
C THR A 151 -19.22 -6.08 -6.71
N ASP A 152 -20.32 -6.19 -7.46
CA ASP A 152 -20.28 -6.73 -8.83
C ASP A 152 -19.34 -5.90 -9.74
N ARG A 153 -19.36 -4.57 -9.56
CA ARG A 153 -18.42 -3.67 -10.22
C ARG A 153 -16.97 -3.95 -9.84
N ASP A 154 -16.68 -4.22 -8.56
CA ASP A 154 -15.31 -4.59 -8.14
C ASP A 154 -14.88 -5.90 -8.80
N LEU A 155 -15.78 -6.88 -8.95
CA LEU A 155 -15.46 -8.16 -9.61
C LEU A 155 -15.15 -7.98 -11.10
N GLU A 156 -15.87 -7.11 -11.80
CA GLU A 156 -15.58 -6.76 -13.20
C GLU A 156 -14.22 -6.06 -13.32
N LEU A 157 -14.01 -5.03 -12.51
CA LEU A 157 -12.75 -4.28 -12.47
C LEU A 157 -11.55 -5.14 -12.05
N LEU A 158 -11.76 -6.09 -11.14
CA LEU A 158 -10.76 -7.06 -10.72
C LEU A 158 -10.31 -7.92 -11.90
N LYS A 159 -11.25 -8.53 -12.63
CA LYS A 159 -10.92 -9.37 -13.80
C LYS A 159 -10.18 -8.57 -14.84
N TYR A 160 -10.66 -7.36 -15.12
CA TYR A 160 -10.03 -6.47 -16.08
C TYR A 160 -8.61 -6.06 -15.68
N ALA A 161 -8.38 -5.75 -14.40
CA ALA A 161 -7.04 -5.46 -13.87
C ALA A 161 -6.07 -6.65 -14.03
N LEU A 162 -6.55 -7.88 -13.83
CA LEU A 162 -5.75 -9.09 -14.04
C LEU A 162 -5.40 -9.30 -15.51
N GLU A 163 -6.36 -9.11 -16.42
CA GLU A 163 -6.15 -9.21 -17.87
C GLU A 163 -5.08 -8.23 -18.36
N MET A 164 -5.08 -7.01 -17.83
CA MET A 164 -4.08 -6.00 -18.16
C MET A 164 -2.68 -6.38 -17.65
N GLY A 165 -2.61 -7.09 -16.52
CA GLY A 165 -1.38 -7.59 -15.90
C GLY A 165 -1.03 -6.90 -14.58
N ALA A 166 -2.02 -6.53 -13.76
CA ALA A 166 -1.79 -5.96 -12.44
C ALA A 166 -0.97 -6.92 -11.55
N THR A 167 0.07 -6.41 -10.90
CA THR A 167 0.90 -7.19 -9.97
C THR A 167 0.24 -7.31 -8.60
N PHE A 168 -0.47 -6.26 -8.19
CA PHE A 168 -1.15 -6.18 -6.89
C PHE A 168 -2.59 -5.67 -7.08
N ILE A 169 -3.50 -6.16 -6.25
CA ILE A 169 -4.89 -5.71 -6.17
C ILE A 169 -5.14 -5.19 -4.76
N GLY A 170 -5.51 -3.91 -4.64
CA GLY A 170 -5.98 -3.29 -3.40
C GLY A 170 -7.47 -3.53 -3.22
N LEU A 171 -7.84 -4.18 -2.12
CA LEU A 171 -9.24 -4.37 -1.73
C LEU A 171 -9.62 -3.30 -0.71
N SER A 172 -10.53 -2.41 -1.08
CA SER A 172 -11.07 -1.36 -0.20
C SER A 172 -12.11 -1.92 0.78
N PHE A 173 -12.23 -1.26 1.93
CA PHE A 173 -13.23 -1.50 2.98
C PHE A 173 -13.27 -2.94 3.49
N VAL A 174 -12.14 -3.64 3.51
CA VAL A 174 -12.08 -5.04 3.97
C VAL A 174 -12.50 -5.13 5.43
N THR A 175 -13.48 -5.97 5.73
CA THR A 175 -13.94 -6.19 7.12
C THR A 175 -13.81 -7.65 7.58
N SER A 176 -13.63 -8.57 6.64
CA SER A 176 -13.61 -10.01 6.93
C SER A 176 -12.52 -10.75 6.14
N PRO A 177 -11.96 -11.84 6.69
CA PRO A 177 -11.03 -12.70 5.96
C PRO A 177 -11.71 -13.43 4.78
N GLU A 178 -13.02 -13.65 4.84
CA GLU A 178 -13.79 -14.29 3.76
C GLU A 178 -13.76 -13.49 2.45
N GLU A 179 -13.80 -12.15 2.53
CA GLU A 179 -13.67 -11.27 1.36
C GLU A 179 -12.33 -11.46 0.66
N ILE A 180 -11.25 -11.60 1.43
CA ILE A 180 -9.91 -11.86 0.89
C ILE A 180 -9.86 -13.23 0.23
N ARG A 181 -10.42 -14.27 0.85
CA ARG A 181 -10.46 -15.63 0.27
C ARG A 181 -11.21 -15.64 -1.07
N LYS A 182 -12.37 -14.99 -1.14
CA LYS A 182 -13.14 -14.83 -2.40
C LYS A 182 -12.31 -14.13 -3.48
N ALA A 183 -11.60 -13.05 -3.14
CA ALA A 183 -10.71 -12.39 -4.10
C ALA A 183 -9.58 -13.31 -4.56
N LYS A 184 -8.96 -14.08 -3.65
CA LYS A 184 -7.88 -15.02 -3.97
C LYS A 184 -8.35 -16.19 -4.85
N GLU A 185 -9.59 -16.64 -4.73
CA GLU A 185 -10.16 -17.66 -5.64
C GLU A 185 -10.19 -17.18 -7.10
N ILE A 186 -10.42 -15.88 -7.31
CA ILE A 186 -10.46 -15.25 -8.64
C ILE A 186 -9.03 -14.94 -9.12
N VAL A 187 -8.24 -14.29 -8.28
CA VAL A 187 -6.88 -13.81 -8.60
C VAL A 187 -5.88 -14.96 -8.76
N LYS A 188 -6.06 -16.03 -7.97
CA LYS A 188 -5.14 -17.17 -7.88
C LYS A 188 -3.70 -16.70 -7.68
N ASP A 189 -2.81 -17.06 -8.60
CA ASP A 189 -1.39 -16.77 -8.57
C ASP A 189 -1.00 -15.62 -9.52
N GLN A 190 -1.96 -14.86 -10.06
CA GLN A 190 -1.70 -13.77 -11.01
C GLN A 190 -1.26 -12.47 -10.30
N ALA A 191 -1.93 -12.09 -9.22
CA ALA A 191 -1.61 -10.90 -8.43
C ALA A 191 -1.58 -11.20 -6.92
N TRP A 192 -1.01 -10.28 -6.14
CA TRP A 192 -1.13 -10.28 -4.67
C TRP A 192 -2.31 -9.45 -4.21
N ILE A 193 -3.02 -9.94 -3.19
CA ILE A 193 -4.12 -9.21 -2.55
C ILE A 193 -3.59 -8.35 -1.41
N ILE A 194 -3.82 -7.03 -1.51
CA ILE A 194 -3.51 -6.03 -0.49
C ILE A 194 -4.81 -5.62 0.21
N ALA A 195 -4.98 -6.02 1.46
CA ALA A 195 -6.16 -5.64 2.24
C ALA A 195 -6.01 -4.22 2.78
N LYS A 196 -6.94 -3.32 2.45
CA LYS A 196 -6.95 -1.94 2.97
C LYS A 196 -7.73 -1.90 4.28
N ILE A 197 -7.05 -1.50 5.36
CA ILE A 197 -7.65 -1.39 6.69
C ILE A 197 -8.21 0.02 6.83
N GLU A 198 -9.49 0.14 6.52
CA GLU A 198 -10.22 1.41 6.50
C GLU A 198 -11.32 1.44 7.57
N LYS A 199 -11.86 0.28 7.96
CA LYS A 199 -13.01 0.18 8.87
C LYS A 199 -12.62 -0.27 10.27
N LYS A 200 -13.32 0.26 11.28
CA LYS A 200 -13.13 -0.14 12.68
C LYS A 200 -13.43 -1.63 12.91
N SER A 201 -14.40 -2.19 12.19
CA SER A 201 -14.77 -3.61 12.25
C SER A 201 -13.61 -4.54 11.85
N ALA A 202 -12.80 -4.15 10.86
CA ALA A 202 -11.61 -4.89 10.43
C ALA A 202 -10.61 -5.11 11.57
N LEU A 203 -10.52 -4.16 12.51
CA LEU A 203 -9.60 -4.23 13.65
C LEU A 203 -9.94 -5.37 14.64
N LYS A 204 -11.20 -5.83 14.65
CA LYS A 204 -11.64 -6.97 15.46
C LYS A 204 -11.09 -8.29 14.91
N LYS A 205 -11.05 -8.43 13.57
CA LYS A 205 -10.58 -9.62 12.84
C LYS A 205 -9.19 -9.46 12.22
N LEU A 206 -8.43 -8.44 12.65
CA LEU A 206 -7.19 -7.99 12.00
C LEU A 206 -6.15 -9.11 11.77
N LYS A 207 -5.98 -10.01 12.74
CA LYS A 207 -5.02 -11.13 12.62
C LYS A 207 -5.41 -12.12 11.53
N GLU A 208 -6.70 -12.39 11.38
CA GLU A 208 -7.22 -13.31 10.36
C GLU A 208 -7.12 -12.67 8.98
N ILE A 209 -7.50 -11.39 8.87
CA ILE A 209 -7.34 -10.59 7.65
C ILE A 209 -5.87 -10.59 7.18
N ILE A 210 -4.92 -10.29 8.08
CA ILE A 210 -3.49 -10.30 7.77
C ILE A 210 -3.01 -11.68 7.29
N ARG A 211 -3.52 -12.76 7.90
CA ARG A 211 -3.10 -14.13 7.56
C ARG A 211 -3.51 -14.50 6.13
N GLU A 212 -4.72 -14.14 5.73
CA GLU A 212 -5.25 -14.42 4.39
C GLU A 212 -4.64 -13.51 3.32
N ALA A 213 -4.41 -12.23 3.65
CA ALA A 213 -3.86 -11.26 2.71
C ALA A 213 -2.40 -11.53 2.34
N ASP A 214 -1.98 -11.03 1.18
CA ASP A 214 -0.57 -11.05 0.78
C ASP A 214 0.16 -9.81 1.25
N GLY A 215 -0.56 -8.70 1.48
CA GLY A 215 -0.07 -7.49 2.14
C GLY A 215 -1.21 -6.68 2.75
N VAL A 216 -0.87 -5.64 3.49
CA VAL A 216 -1.85 -4.76 4.14
C VAL A 216 -1.54 -3.31 3.86
N MET A 217 -2.57 -2.49 3.67
CA MET A 217 -2.46 -1.04 3.55
C MET A 217 -3.19 -0.36 4.71
N VAL A 218 -2.49 0.52 5.43
CA VAL A 218 -3.08 1.41 6.44
C VAL A 218 -3.58 2.67 5.72
N ALA A 219 -4.87 2.72 5.41
CA ALA A 219 -5.50 3.84 4.73
C ALA A 219 -6.02 4.86 5.77
N ARG A 220 -5.16 5.81 6.12
CA ARG A 220 -5.33 6.69 7.28
C ARG A 220 -6.50 7.66 7.18
N GLY A 221 -6.84 8.13 5.98
CA GLY A 221 -7.98 9.03 5.76
C GLY A 221 -9.28 8.38 6.26
N ASP A 222 -9.69 7.28 5.63
CA ASP A 222 -10.91 6.56 6.01
C ASP A 222 -10.80 5.96 7.43
N LEU A 223 -9.66 5.37 7.79
CA LEU A 223 -9.48 4.77 9.12
C LEU A 223 -9.54 5.80 10.25
N GLY A 224 -9.00 7.01 10.03
CA GLY A 224 -9.00 8.10 11.01
C GLY A 224 -10.40 8.60 11.32
N VAL A 225 -11.29 8.61 10.33
CA VAL A 225 -12.72 8.89 10.52
C VAL A 225 -13.38 7.80 11.37
N GLU A 226 -13.06 6.53 11.11
CA GLU A 226 -13.70 5.37 11.74
C GLU A 226 -13.27 5.13 13.19
N VAL A 227 -12.01 5.40 13.54
CA VAL A 227 -11.49 5.20 14.90
C VAL A 227 -11.38 6.50 15.69
N GLY A 228 -11.52 7.65 15.02
CA GLY A 228 -11.21 8.97 15.56
C GLY A 228 -9.72 9.29 15.51
N LEU A 229 -9.37 10.54 15.21
CA LEU A 229 -7.99 11.00 15.01
C LEU A 229 -7.07 10.69 16.20
N ALA A 230 -7.57 10.80 17.43
CA ALA A 230 -6.79 10.51 18.64
C ALA A 230 -6.35 9.04 18.74
N ASN A 231 -7.14 8.10 18.20
CA ASN A 231 -6.85 6.66 18.26
C ASN A 231 -6.04 6.18 17.06
N LEU A 232 -5.93 6.98 16.00
CA LEU A 232 -5.27 6.61 14.75
C LEU A 232 -3.79 6.22 14.95
N PRO A 233 -2.96 6.95 15.71
CA PRO A 233 -1.54 6.59 15.88
C PRO A 233 -1.33 5.22 16.53
N GLN A 234 -2.12 4.89 17.57
CA GLN A 234 -2.04 3.59 18.23
C GLN A 234 -2.55 2.47 17.32
N THR A 235 -3.61 2.75 16.55
CA THR A 235 -4.21 1.79 15.61
C THR A 235 -3.24 1.45 14.48
N GLN A 236 -2.62 2.45 13.85
CA GLN A 236 -1.58 2.26 12.84
C GLN A 236 -0.43 1.40 13.39
N ARG A 237 0.10 1.76 14.57
CA ARG A 237 1.19 1.01 15.19
C ARG A 237 0.82 -0.46 15.42
N ARG A 238 -0.42 -0.73 15.83
CA ARG A 238 -0.93 -2.09 16.01
C ARG A 238 -1.00 -2.85 14.68
N ILE A 239 -1.50 -2.23 13.60
CA ILE A 239 -1.57 -2.85 12.27
C ILE A 239 -0.16 -3.17 11.77
N VAL A 240 0.74 -2.17 11.73
CA VAL A 240 2.12 -2.34 11.26
C VAL A 240 2.85 -3.45 12.03
N ARG A 241 2.76 -3.45 13.36
CA ARG A 241 3.41 -4.48 14.20
C ARG A 241 2.89 -5.88 13.89
N LEU A 242 1.57 -6.05 13.79
CA LEU A 242 0.98 -7.36 13.51
C LEU A 242 1.31 -7.82 12.10
N THR A 243 1.17 -6.97 11.09
CA THR A 243 1.48 -7.34 9.69
C THR A 243 2.93 -7.79 9.54
N ARG A 244 3.86 -7.08 10.17
CA ARG A 244 5.27 -7.49 10.24
C ARG A 244 5.48 -8.82 10.95
N LEU A 245 4.76 -9.09 12.05
CA LEU A 245 4.87 -10.37 12.76
C LEU A 245 4.48 -11.56 11.86
N TYR A 246 3.48 -11.38 10.99
CA TYR A 246 3.06 -12.38 10.02
C TYR A 246 3.94 -12.42 8.76
N GLY A 247 4.95 -11.55 8.64
CA GLY A 247 5.86 -11.51 7.49
C GLY A 247 5.22 -11.04 6.19
N LYS A 248 4.19 -10.20 6.29
CA LYS A 248 3.51 -9.60 5.15
C LYS A 248 4.00 -8.15 4.97
N PRO A 249 4.13 -7.63 3.73
CA PRO A 249 4.40 -6.22 3.51
C PRO A 249 3.26 -5.35 4.03
N VAL A 250 3.62 -4.21 4.64
CA VAL A 250 2.67 -3.19 5.08
C VAL A 250 2.93 -1.84 4.41
N ILE A 251 1.89 -1.27 3.82
CA ILE A 251 1.89 0.02 3.13
C ILE A 251 1.26 1.06 4.06
N LEU A 252 1.91 2.21 4.22
CA LEU A 252 1.27 3.41 4.77
C LEU A 252 0.69 4.24 3.62
N ALA A 253 -0.57 4.66 3.73
CA ALA A 253 -1.25 5.40 2.69
C ALA A 253 -1.99 6.63 3.22
N THR A 254 -2.22 7.60 2.33
CA THR A 254 -2.96 8.86 2.51
C THR A 254 -2.33 9.82 3.52
N GLN A 255 -2.47 11.13 3.27
CA GLN A 255 -2.01 12.20 4.15
C GLN A 255 -0.53 12.08 4.54
N VAL A 256 0.32 11.63 3.62
CA VAL A 256 1.76 11.40 3.88
C VAL A 256 2.52 12.72 3.73
N LEU A 257 2.37 13.38 2.58
CA LEU A 257 2.91 14.69 2.29
C LEU A 257 1.79 15.56 1.67
N GLU A 258 0.59 15.52 2.26
CA GLU A 258 -0.64 16.16 1.76
C GLU A 258 -0.44 17.63 1.37
N SER A 259 0.31 18.39 2.17
CA SER A 259 0.59 19.79 1.87
C SER A 259 1.30 19.97 0.52
N MET A 260 2.03 18.96 0.05
CA MET A 260 2.74 18.97 -1.22
C MET A 260 1.85 18.85 -2.46
N VAL A 261 0.54 18.61 -2.27
CA VAL A 261 -0.45 18.80 -3.35
C VAL A 261 -0.42 20.25 -3.86
N THR A 262 -0.21 21.22 -2.97
CA THR A 262 -0.24 22.67 -3.30
C THR A 262 1.01 23.43 -2.91
N SER A 263 1.97 22.78 -2.26
CA SER A 263 3.23 23.38 -1.81
C SER A 263 4.44 22.61 -2.34
N PRO A 264 5.54 23.26 -2.71
CA PRO A 264 6.75 22.56 -3.14
C PRO A 264 7.52 21.91 -1.97
N ILE A 265 7.13 22.17 -0.71
CA ILE A 265 7.79 21.63 0.49
C ILE A 265 6.74 21.12 1.48
N PRO A 266 7.05 20.04 2.23
CA PRO A 266 6.13 19.53 3.23
C PRO A 266 6.19 20.34 4.52
N THR A 267 5.18 20.16 5.36
CA THR A 267 5.21 20.67 6.73
C THR A 267 6.16 19.86 7.60
N ARG A 268 6.63 20.46 8.71
CA ARG A 268 7.45 19.76 9.71
C ARG A 268 6.71 18.57 10.33
N ALA A 269 5.39 18.67 10.49
CA ALA A 269 4.57 17.61 11.05
C ALA A 269 4.56 16.37 10.14
N GLU A 270 4.39 16.57 8.83
CA GLU A 270 4.43 15.48 7.84
C GLU A 270 5.81 14.82 7.78
N VAL A 271 6.89 15.61 7.83
CA VAL A 271 8.26 15.07 7.88
C VAL A 271 8.46 14.14 9.10
N ILE A 272 8.00 14.58 10.27
CA ILE A 272 8.10 13.79 11.51
C ILE A 272 7.21 12.54 11.44
N ASP A 273 6.02 12.64 10.87
CA ASP A 273 5.10 11.52 10.69
C ASP A 273 5.66 10.44 9.74
N VAL A 274 6.21 10.85 8.60
CA VAL A 274 6.91 9.95 7.66
C VAL A 274 8.07 9.26 8.37
N ALA A 275 8.92 10.01 9.07
CA ALA A 275 10.06 9.45 9.80
C ALA A 275 9.61 8.42 10.85
N ASN A 276 8.58 8.74 11.64
CA ASN A 276 8.03 7.82 12.64
C ASN A 276 7.43 6.56 12.00
N SER A 277 6.84 6.67 10.82
CA SER A 277 6.27 5.52 10.12
C SER A 277 7.35 4.58 9.58
N ILE A 278 8.46 5.12 9.08
CA ILE A 278 9.65 4.33 8.70
C ILE A 278 10.21 3.61 9.94
N ILE A 279 10.33 4.29 11.08
CA ILE A 279 10.81 3.72 12.34
C ILE A 279 9.90 2.59 12.85
N GLN A 280 8.58 2.72 12.69
CA GLN A 280 7.61 1.66 13.00
C GLN A 280 7.82 0.41 12.10
N GLY A 281 8.44 0.60 10.95
CA GLY A 281 8.88 -0.44 10.05
C GLY A 281 7.90 -0.72 8.93
N VAL A 282 7.28 0.30 8.35
CA VAL A 282 6.49 0.11 7.12
C VAL A 282 7.38 -0.38 5.97
N ASP A 283 6.85 -1.25 5.13
CA ASP A 283 7.56 -1.73 3.94
C ASP A 283 7.53 -0.68 2.85
N ALA A 284 6.38 -0.01 2.67
CA ALA A 284 6.19 1.02 1.67
C ALA A 284 5.42 2.23 2.21
N ILE A 285 5.66 3.38 1.61
CA ILE A 285 4.91 4.61 1.80
C ILE A 285 4.30 5.01 0.46
N MET A 286 3.00 5.30 0.46
CA MET A 286 2.24 5.63 -0.74
C MET A 286 1.85 7.10 -0.77
N LEU A 287 2.23 7.77 -1.86
CA LEU A 287 1.73 9.08 -2.25
C LEU A 287 0.43 8.91 -3.05
N SER A 288 -0.59 9.65 -2.65
CA SER A 288 -1.94 9.62 -3.21
C SER A 288 -2.14 10.82 -4.12
N ASP A 289 -2.82 11.86 -3.65
CA ASP A 289 -3.13 13.05 -4.44
C ASP A 289 -1.87 13.86 -4.74
N GLU A 290 -0.83 13.74 -3.90
CA GLU A 290 0.47 14.39 -4.08
C GLU A 290 1.05 14.13 -5.48
N THR A 291 0.92 12.90 -5.99
CA THR A 291 1.42 12.52 -7.32
C THR A 291 0.34 12.45 -8.39
N ALA A 292 -0.91 12.16 -8.01
CA ALA A 292 -1.99 12.00 -8.98
C ALA A 292 -2.50 13.34 -9.53
N MET A 293 -2.68 14.33 -8.65
CA MET A 293 -3.33 15.61 -8.96
C MET A 293 -2.58 16.83 -8.39
N GLY A 294 -1.50 16.62 -7.64
CA GLY A 294 -0.70 17.68 -7.05
C GLY A 294 0.03 18.56 -8.07
N GLN A 295 0.41 19.76 -7.63
CA GLN A 295 1.20 20.70 -8.42
C GLN A 295 2.69 20.32 -8.49
N TYR A 296 3.17 19.49 -7.56
CA TYR A 296 4.58 19.12 -7.39
C TYR A 296 4.81 17.60 -7.29
N PRO A 297 4.34 16.80 -8.27
CA PRO A 297 4.32 15.34 -8.18
C PRO A 297 5.72 14.73 -8.08
N ILE A 298 6.69 15.30 -8.81
CA ILE A 298 8.07 14.84 -8.79
C ILE A 298 8.78 15.24 -7.50
N ASP A 299 8.59 16.49 -7.05
CA ASP A 299 9.20 16.98 -5.81
C ASP A 299 8.70 16.20 -4.60
N ALA A 300 7.42 15.83 -4.57
CA ALA A 300 6.86 14.97 -3.52
C ALA A 300 7.57 13.61 -3.43
N VAL A 301 7.80 12.97 -4.58
CA VAL A 301 8.51 11.68 -4.64
C VAL A 301 9.99 11.83 -4.25
N ARG A 302 10.67 12.87 -4.73
CA ARG A 302 12.08 13.15 -4.38
C ARG A 302 12.23 13.45 -2.89
N THR A 303 11.35 14.28 -2.35
CA THR A 303 11.32 14.61 -0.92
C THR A 303 11.13 13.35 -0.08
N LEU A 304 10.14 12.50 -0.42
CA LEU A 304 9.94 11.24 0.28
C LEU A 304 11.17 10.31 0.17
N HIS A 305 11.80 10.24 -1.01
CA HIS A 305 13.02 9.46 -1.22
C HIS A 305 14.18 9.93 -0.32
N GLU A 306 14.43 11.23 -0.26
CA GLU A 306 15.49 11.82 0.57
C GLU A 306 15.22 11.63 2.06
N LEU A 307 13.97 11.81 2.51
CA LEU A 307 13.55 11.56 3.88
C LEU A 307 13.79 10.11 4.29
N ILE A 308 13.41 9.14 3.44
CA ILE A 308 13.65 7.72 3.71
C ILE A 308 15.15 7.46 3.87
N LEU A 309 15.98 7.95 2.94
CA LEU A 309 17.43 7.74 3.02
C LEU A 309 18.05 8.34 4.28
N SER A 310 17.60 9.53 4.69
CA SER A 310 18.06 10.19 5.92
C SER A 310 17.73 9.35 7.16
N VAL A 311 16.47 8.91 7.28
CA VAL A 311 16.02 8.11 8.43
C VAL A 311 16.75 6.78 8.49
N GLU A 312 16.87 6.07 7.36
CA GLU A 312 17.55 4.77 7.29
C GLU A 312 19.04 4.82 7.61
N ARG A 313 19.70 5.97 7.44
CA ARG A 313 21.11 6.16 7.87
C ARG A 313 21.25 6.28 9.37
N SER A 314 20.30 6.94 10.02
CA SER A 314 20.35 7.26 11.45
C SER A 314 19.71 6.20 12.36
N PHE A 315 18.86 5.33 11.79
CA PHE A 315 18.07 4.38 12.56
C PHE A 315 18.35 2.93 12.18
N LYS A 316 18.65 2.11 13.20
CA LYS A 316 18.72 0.65 13.04
C LYS A 316 17.37 0.03 13.39
N PRO A 317 16.68 -0.62 12.44
CA PRO A 317 15.38 -1.22 12.67
C PRO A 317 15.46 -2.40 13.65
N ARG A 318 14.41 -2.56 14.45
CA ARG A 318 14.27 -3.70 15.36
C ARG A 318 13.56 -4.86 14.65
N PRO A 319 14.16 -6.07 14.59
CA PRO A 319 13.50 -7.24 14.03
C PRO A 319 12.29 -7.63 14.89
N PRO A 320 11.21 -8.17 14.30
CA PRO A 320 10.20 -8.88 15.09
C PRO A 320 10.82 -10.14 15.71
N PRO A 321 10.21 -10.70 16.78
CA PRO A 321 10.64 -11.99 17.31
C PRO A 321 10.67 -13.06 16.23
N PRO A 322 11.69 -13.94 16.18
CA PRO A 322 11.74 -15.03 15.23
C PRO A 322 10.60 -16.02 15.49
N LEU A 323 10.11 -16.64 14.41
CA LEU A 323 9.19 -17.77 14.47
C LEU A 323 9.98 -19.04 14.81
N LYS A 324 9.33 -19.98 15.50
CA LYS A 324 9.96 -21.25 15.91
C LYS A 324 9.90 -22.29 14.79
N ASN A 325 10.62 -22.06 13.69
CA ASN A 325 10.78 -23.04 12.61
C ASN A 325 12.17 -22.94 11.95
N ILE A 326 12.54 -23.96 11.18
CA ILE A 326 13.90 -24.09 10.61
C ILE A 326 14.22 -22.98 9.61
N ASP A 327 13.27 -22.64 8.72
CA ASP A 327 13.50 -21.61 7.72
C ASP A 327 13.76 -20.24 8.37
N ASP A 328 13.06 -19.96 9.47
CA ASP A 328 13.22 -18.73 10.24
C ASP A 328 14.54 -18.69 11.00
N ALA A 329 15.00 -19.83 11.53
CA ALA A 329 16.29 -19.95 12.18
C ALA A 329 17.44 -19.63 11.22
N ILE A 330 17.33 -20.07 9.96
CA ILE A 330 18.32 -19.77 8.92
C ILE A 330 18.24 -18.30 8.51
N ALA A 331 17.05 -17.74 8.29
CA ALA A 331 16.89 -16.33 7.98
C ALA A 331 17.46 -15.43 9.10
N TYR A 332 17.21 -15.77 10.36
CA TYR A 332 17.74 -15.05 11.52
C TYR A 332 19.27 -15.18 11.63
N SER A 333 19.80 -16.38 11.41
CA SER A 333 21.25 -16.62 11.36
C SER A 333 21.90 -15.79 10.25
N ALA A 334 21.25 -15.64 9.10
CA ALA A 334 21.81 -14.88 7.99
C ALA A 334 21.87 -13.38 8.27
N VAL A 335 20.83 -12.81 8.89
CA VAL A 335 20.83 -11.39 9.32
C VAL A 335 21.85 -11.17 10.44
N SER A 336 22.01 -12.15 11.33
CA SER A 336 23.04 -12.07 12.39
C SER A 336 24.45 -12.14 11.80
N ALA A 337 24.69 -13.07 10.87
CA ALA A 337 25.96 -13.22 10.17
C ALA A 337 26.29 -11.99 9.33
N SER A 338 25.30 -11.36 8.65
CA SER A 338 25.56 -10.14 7.87
C SER A 338 26.05 -8.99 8.74
N ASN A 339 25.50 -8.85 9.95
CA ASN A 339 25.93 -7.84 10.91
C ASN A 339 27.34 -8.15 11.46
N LEU A 340 27.60 -9.40 11.85
CA LEU A 340 28.87 -9.81 12.44
C LEU A 340 30.03 -9.75 11.44
N ALA A 341 29.78 -10.19 10.21
CA ALA A 341 30.78 -10.18 9.14
C ALA A 341 30.93 -8.81 8.46
N SER A 342 30.21 -7.78 8.92
CA SER A 342 30.16 -6.46 8.26
C SER A 342 29.90 -6.57 6.75
N SER A 343 28.99 -7.47 6.39
CA SER A 343 28.63 -7.76 5.01
C SER A 343 28.09 -6.50 4.31
N SER A 344 28.32 -6.38 3.02
CA SER A 344 27.72 -5.32 2.20
C SER A 344 26.30 -5.65 1.72
N GLY A 345 25.87 -6.92 1.79
CA GLY A 345 24.56 -7.35 1.29
C GLY A 345 24.21 -8.80 1.57
N ILE A 346 22.92 -9.12 1.45
CA ILE A 346 22.42 -10.50 1.48
C ILE A 346 21.92 -10.84 0.09
N VAL A 347 22.47 -11.88 -0.54
CA VAL A 347 21.99 -12.42 -1.83
C VAL A 347 21.12 -13.63 -1.56
N VAL A 348 19.93 -13.66 -2.16
CA VAL A 348 18.92 -14.69 -1.92
C VAL A 348 18.49 -15.28 -3.26
N TYR A 349 18.74 -16.57 -3.48
CA TYR A 349 18.11 -17.29 -4.58
C TYR A 349 16.78 -17.90 -4.11
N THR A 350 15.70 -17.66 -4.87
CA THR A 350 14.37 -18.14 -4.48
C THR A 350 13.46 -18.40 -5.68
N ARG A 351 12.69 -19.50 -5.62
CA ARG A 351 11.67 -19.85 -6.62
C ARG A 351 10.32 -19.19 -6.34
N THR A 352 9.93 -19.12 -5.06
CA THR A 352 8.60 -18.65 -4.63
C THR A 352 8.63 -17.28 -3.93
N GLY A 353 9.81 -16.77 -3.58
CA GLY A 353 9.97 -15.53 -2.82
C GLY A 353 9.95 -15.70 -1.30
N ALA A 354 9.60 -16.88 -0.79
CA ALA A 354 9.38 -17.10 0.64
C ALA A 354 10.63 -16.80 1.50
N SER A 355 11.83 -17.21 1.07
CA SER A 355 13.08 -16.93 1.78
C SER A 355 13.36 -15.43 1.85
N ALA A 356 13.14 -14.71 0.74
CA ALA A 356 13.35 -13.28 0.67
C ALA A 356 12.40 -12.50 1.57
N LEU A 357 11.12 -12.91 1.64
CA LEU A 357 10.14 -12.35 2.57
C LEU A 357 10.54 -12.56 4.03
N ARG A 358 10.99 -13.77 4.40
CA ARG A 358 11.46 -14.07 5.76
C ARG A 358 12.62 -13.16 6.18
N ILE A 359 13.60 -12.93 5.28
CA ILE A 359 14.74 -12.05 5.55
C ILE A 359 14.29 -10.59 5.62
N SER A 360 13.48 -10.12 4.66
CA SER A 360 12.96 -8.74 4.63
C SER A 360 12.20 -8.37 5.91
N ARG A 361 11.42 -9.33 6.45
CA ARG A 361 10.70 -9.18 7.71
C ARG A 361 11.62 -8.85 8.89
N LEU A 362 12.84 -9.40 8.91
CA LEU A 362 13.84 -9.17 9.95
C LEU A 362 14.55 -7.82 9.82
N ARG A 363 14.28 -7.06 8.75
CA ARG A 363 14.80 -5.70 8.52
C ARG A 363 16.34 -5.63 8.61
N PRO A 364 17.09 -6.40 7.79
CA PRO A 364 18.53 -6.24 7.72
C PRO A 364 18.90 -4.80 7.35
N VAL A 365 20.00 -4.30 7.90
CA VAL A 365 20.51 -2.95 7.60
C VAL A 365 21.14 -2.86 6.21
N VAL A 366 21.54 -4.01 5.66
CA VAL A 366 22.11 -4.19 4.32
C VAL A 366 21.02 -4.49 3.28
N PRO A 367 21.24 -4.19 1.99
CA PRO A 367 20.31 -4.56 0.91
C PRO A 367 20.16 -6.08 0.78
N ILE A 368 18.99 -6.50 0.29
CA ILE A 368 18.66 -7.89 -0.04
C ILE A 368 18.57 -7.99 -1.57
N ILE A 369 19.54 -8.64 -2.19
CA ILE A 369 19.56 -8.90 -3.62
C ILE A 369 18.88 -10.24 -3.86
N VAL A 370 17.81 -10.26 -4.64
CA VAL A 370 17.04 -11.49 -4.89
C VAL A 370 17.23 -11.95 -6.34
N LEU A 371 17.59 -13.21 -6.51
CA LEU A 371 17.64 -13.90 -7.79
C LEU A 371 16.45 -14.86 -7.91
N THR A 372 15.72 -14.79 -9.00
CA THR A 372 14.58 -15.68 -9.28
C THR A 372 14.36 -15.84 -10.78
N GLN A 373 13.86 -17.01 -11.18
CA GLN A 373 13.40 -17.25 -12.56
C GLN A 373 11.95 -16.82 -12.79
N ASN A 374 11.20 -16.59 -11.71
CA ASN A 374 9.76 -16.33 -11.81
C ASN A 374 9.52 -14.81 -11.91
N GLN A 375 9.04 -14.38 -13.08
CA GLN A 375 8.72 -12.97 -13.37
C GLN A 375 7.76 -12.35 -12.34
N ARG A 376 6.74 -13.12 -11.90
CA ARG A 376 5.78 -12.63 -10.91
C ARG A 376 6.43 -12.43 -9.55
N VAL A 377 7.31 -13.35 -9.13
CA VAL A 377 8.07 -13.19 -7.87
C VAL A 377 9.00 -11.99 -7.94
N TYR A 378 9.68 -11.81 -9.08
CA TYR A 378 10.53 -10.63 -9.34
C TYR A 378 9.75 -9.33 -9.15
N GLU A 379 8.53 -9.21 -9.69
CA GLU A 379 7.72 -8.00 -9.57
C GLU A 379 7.15 -7.82 -8.16
N ARG A 380 6.58 -8.87 -7.58
CA ARG A 380 5.92 -8.81 -6.26
C ARG A 380 6.86 -8.39 -5.15
N LEU A 381 8.08 -8.90 -5.16
CA LEU A 381 9.06 -8.60 -4.12
C LEU A 381 9.55 -7.15 -4.13
N LYS A 382 9.30 -6.37 -5.19
CA LYS A 382 9.62 -4.92 -5.21
C LYS A 382 8.82 -4.12 -4.19
N LEU A 383 7.67 -4.63 -3.73
CA LEU A 383 6.89 -4.01 -2.65
C LEU A 383 7.51 -4.22 -1.25
N CYS A 384 8.48 -5.13 -1.11
CA CYS A 384 8.97 -5.59 0.19
C CYS A 384 10.24 -4.84 0.62
N TYR A 385 10.34 -4.54 1.91
CA TYR A 385 11.45 -3.76 2.46
C TYR A 385 12.83 -4.33 2.09
N GLY A 386 13.72 -3.47 1.59
CA GLY A 386 15.13 -3.78 1.37
C GLY A 386 15.42 -4.72 0.19
N ILE A 387 14.39 -5.22 -0.50
CA ILE A 387 14.57 -6.15 -1.61
C ILE A 387 14.84 -5.42 -2.93
N TYR A 388 15.84 -5.92 -3.65
CA TYR A 388 16.16 -5.60 -5.03
C TYR A 388 16.21 -6.91 -5.82
N SER A 389 15.20 -7.15 -6.65
CA SER A 389 15.03 -8.40 -7.39
C SER A 389 15.63 -8.35 -8.79
N PHE A 390 16.09 -9.50 -9.26
CA PHE A 390 16.70 -9.70 -10.58
C PHE A 390 16.26 -11.05 -11.15
N ILE A 391 15.99 -11.07 -12.46
CA ILE A 391 15.70 -12.30 -13.19
C ILE A 391 17.01 -13.05 -13.44
N SER A 392 17.00 -14.36 -13.17
CA SER A 392 18.10 -15.26 -13.50
C SER A 392 17.60 -16.51 -14.21
N GLU A 393 18.48 -17.21 -14.91
CA GLU A 393 18.24 -18.58 -15.32
C GLU A 393 17.99 -19.51 -14.11
N GLU A 394 17.48 -20.72 -14.39
CA GLU A 394 17.34 -21.76 -13.39
C GLU A 394 18.70 -22.22 -12.88
N LEU A 395 18.88 -22.24 -11.56
CA LEU A 395 20.13 -22.64 -10.93
C LEU A 395 19.92 -23.95 -10.18
N ASN A 396 20.53 -25.02 -10.70
CA ASN A 396 20.32 -26.40 -10.25
C ASN A 396 21.41 -26.94 -9.32
N SER A 397 22.48 -26.18 -9.07
CA SER A 397 23.55 -26.55 -8.13
C SER A 397 23.87 -25.39 -7.19
N LEU A 398 24.34 -25.73 -5.98
CA LEU A 398 24.79 -24.71 -5.01
C LEU A 398 25.98 -23.92 -5.53
N ASP A 399 26.88 -24.55 -6.29
CA ASP A 399 28.04 -23.86 -6.88
C ASP A 399 27.62 -22.80 -7.89
N ASN A 400 26.65 -23.11 -8.77
CA ASN A 400 26.11 -22.14 -9.72
C ASN A 400 25.39 -20.99 -8.99
N ILE A 401 24.66 -21.29 -7.91
CA ILE A 401 24.02 -20.27 -7.07
C ILE A 401 25.08 -19.35 -6.47
N VAL A 402 26.16 -19.89 -5.91
CA VAL A 402 27.24 -19.10 -5.32
C VAL A 402 27.90 -18.22 -6.38
N GLU A 403 28.30 -18.79 -7.51
CA GLU A 403 28.97 -18.05 -8.58
C GLU A 403 28.09 -16.91 -9.11
N LYS A 404 26.82 -17.21 -9.45
CA LYS A 404 25.87 -16.20 -9.92
C LYS A 404 25.62 -15.12 -8.86
N SER A 405 25.56 -15.51 -7.59
CA SER A 405 25.40 -14.58 -6.46
C SER A 405 26.58 -13.61 -6.34
N LYS A 406 27.82 -14.08 -6.52
CA LYS A 406 29.02 -13.23 -6.54
C LYS A 406 28.99 -12.27 -7.72
N ASN A 407 28.62 -12.77 -8.90
CA ASN A 407 28.57 -11.96 -10.12
C ASN A 407 27.53 -10.83 -10.03
N ILE A 408 26.30 -11.13 -9.59
CA ILE A 408 25.29 -10.08 -9.40
C ILE A 408 25.69 -9.10 -8.31
N ALA A 409 26.28 -9.57 -7.22
CA ALA A 409 26.73 -8.72 -6.12
C ALA A 409 27.76 -7.68 -6.61
N ARG A 410 28.74 -8.10 -7.42
CA ARG A 410 29.70 -7.17 -8.05
C ARG A 410 29.01 -6.21 -9.01
N GLN A 411 28.09 -6.70 -9.85
CA GLN A 411 27.37 -5.88 -10.81
C GLN A 411 26.55 -4.77 -10.15
N VAL A 412 25.92 -5.05 -9.01
CA VAL A 412 25.13 -4.05 -8.26
C VAL A 412 26.00 -3.19 -7.32
N GLY A 413 27.31 -3.40 -7.31
CA GLY A 413 28.27 -2.60 -6.54
C GLY A 413 28.38 -2.97 -5.06
N LEU A 414 28.00 -4.19 -4.67
CA LEU A 414 28.36 -4.74 -3.38
C LEU A 414 29.88 -5.00 -3.30
N LYS A 415 30.43 -5.00 -2.09
CA LYS A 415 31.88 -5.10 -1.83
C LYS A 415 32.18 -6.05 -0.69
N ASN A 416 33.43 -6.51 -0.58
CA ASN A 416 33.93 -7.27 0.56
C ASN A 416 33.15 -8.57 0.77
N THR A 417 32.44 -8.69 1.88
CA THR A 417 31.71 -9.89 2.25
C THR A 417 30.23 -9.78 1.86
N ILE A 418 29.65 -10.88 1.40
CA ILE A 418 28.21 -11.06 1.20
C ILE A 418 27.72 -12.30 1.96
N ILE A 419 26.43 -12.32 2.28
CA ILE A 419 25.75 -13.52 2.78
C ILE A 419 24.90 -14.10 1.66
N ILE A 420 25.05 -15.38 1.36
CA ILE A 420 24.28 -16.08 0.33
C ILE A 420 23.29 -17.00 1.02
N ILE A 421 22.03 -16.93 0.60
CA ILE A 421 20.95 -17.78 1.10
C ILE A 421 20.25 -18.42 -0.09
N ALA A 422 19.95 -19.71 0.04
CA ALA A 422 19.17 -20.44 -0.94
C ALA A 422 18.23 -21.44 -0.28
N GLY A 423 17.19 -21.81 -1.02
CA GLY A 423 16.38 -22.96 -0.68
C GLY A 423 17.14 -24.28 -0.85
N GLY A 424 16.61 -25.33 -0.25
CA GLY A 424 17.03 -26.69 -0.58
C GLY A 424 16.50 -27.12 -1.96
N ILE A 425 16.63 -28.41 -2.25
CA ILE A 425 16.04 -29.02 -3.46
C ILE A 425 14.51 -28.85 -3.47
N GLU A 426 13.87 -28.94 -2.31
CA GLU A 426 12.42 -28.74 -2.13
C GLU A 426 12.00 -27.26 -2.21
N GLU A 427 10.90 -26.98 -2.92
CA GLU A 427 10.30 -25.65 -3.00
C GLU A 427 9.89 -25.10 -1.62
N GLY A 428 10.11 -23.79 -1.42
CA GLY A 428 9.68 -23.08 -0.20
C GLY A 428 10.59 -23.24 1.03
N SER A 429 11.50 -24.21 1.01
CA SER A 429 12.51 -24.41 2.05
C SER A 429 13.62 -23.34 1.99
N THR A 430 14.26 -23.05 3.13
CA THR A 430 15.49 -22.24 3.21
C THR A 430 16.50 -23.04 3.99
N ARG A 431 17.52 -23.62 3.33
CA ARG A 431 18.41 -24.64 3.93
C ARG A 431 19.89 -24.36 3.78
N PHE A 432 20.25 -23.37 2.98
CA PHE A 432 21.64 -23.03 2.70
C PHE A 432 21.94 -21.61 3.17
N LEU A 433 23.07 -21.45 3.85
CA LEU A 433 23.65 -20.18 4.26
C LEU A 433 25.16 -20.27 4.03
N LYS A 434 25.72 -19.28 3.33
CA LYS A 434 27.16 -19.16 3.12
C LYS A 434 27.61 -17.72 3.31
N VAL A 435 28.75 -17.54 3.99
CA VAL A 435 29.47 -16.27 4.04
C VAL A 435 30.55 -16.32 2.97
N GLU A 436 30.61 -15.31 2.10
CA GLU A 436 31.47 -15.32 0.92
C GLU A 436 32.14 -13.95 0.73
N GLU A 437 33.42 -13.95 0.33
CA GLU A 437 34.14 -12.74 -0.10
C GLU A 437 34.07 -12.58 -1.62
N ILE A 438 33.83 -11.34 -2.10
CA ILE A 438 33.61 -11.00 -3.51
C ILE A 438 34.66 -10.08 -4.11
#